data_AF-A0A1Z8T2K7-F1
#
_entry.id   AF-A0A1Z8T2K7-F1
#
_cell.length_a   1.000
_cell.length_b   1.000
_cell.length_c   1.000
_cell.angle_alpha   90.00
_cell.angle_beta   90.00
_cell.angle_gamma   90.00
#
_symmetry.space_group_name_H-M   'P 1'
#
loop_
_entity.id
_entity.type
_entity.pdbx_description
1 polymer ?
#
loop_
_entity_poly.entity_id
_entity_poly.type
_entity_poly.pdbx_seq_one_letter_code
_entity_poly.pdbx_strand_id
1 'polypeptide(L)'
;MWFSFFIFKLRNLKNILSILIPFISLRLYFNEFKSKLTINNNIRGDVEAVFFEQAKNIYEGSYFISINNYVFEGYPQFLSYIQSVFLGLSSNISTYNFFSFTSHIVFYLSLLFFIELNISNFHKYISLALFSLLLLNSNFLQFLFTTSLMSEGLVSLFTAISLISVINSAESSRILDYKIFLLFGVMYFSKQFNSSLVLIMTILLFFIKGRNKKILFGFSGFALKELLFIFVFTDVSKDHHIRQLDVADTILDLILFRDLQIHNIFSILQNLWMDKPLTILFFIFYFCYIYSKLFIKKFELKTDLIFLLINLNIIFVFLIYISVWQNMELESPIRYFLNNLHLVIISIFLSIETAKS
;
A
#
# COMPACT_ATOMS: atom_id res chain seq x y z
N MET A 1 -20.91 -9.86 13.57
CA MET A 1 -20.58 -11.06 12.76
C MET A 1 -19.12 -11.51 12.88
N TRP A 2 -18.12 -10.65 12.60
CA TRP A 2 -16.71 -11.03 12.75
C TRP A 2 -16.29 -11.32 14.19
N PHE A 3 -16.73 -10.48 15.13
CA PHE A 3 -16.46 -10.67 16.55
C PHE A 3 -17.04 -11.99 17.10
N SER A 4 -18.28 -12.33 16.71
CA SER A 4 -18.91 -13.62 17.04
C SER A 4 -18.19 -14.81 16.39
N PHE A 5 -17.70 -14.66 15.16
CA PHE A 5 -16.87 -15.67 14.49
C PHE A 5 -15.55 -15.92 15.24
N PHE A 6 -14.87 -14.88 15.70
CA PHE A 6 -13.63 -15.01 16.47
C PHE A 6 -13.85 -15.66 17.82
N ILE A 7 -14.92 -15.31 18.53
CA ILE A 7 -15.29 -15.98 19.79
C ILE A 7 -15.49 -17.48 19.55
N PHE A 8 -16.25 -17.84 18.51
CA PHE A 8 -16.55 -19.23 18.19
C PHE A 8 -15.30 -20.03 17.80
N LYS A 9 -14.39 -19.40 17.05
CA LYS A 9 -13.16 -20.05 16.56
C LYS A 9 -12.10 -20.18 17.64
N LEU A 10 -11.96 -19.18 18.53
CA LEU A 10 -10.78 -19.10 19.39
C LEU A 10 -10.79 -20.09 20.55
N ARG A 11 -11.94 -20.68 20.93
CA ARG A 11 -12.16 -21.77 21.92
C ARG A 11 -11.55 -21.58 23.32
N ASN A 12 -10.56 -20.71 23.49
CA ASN A 12 -9.78 -20.44 24.67
C ASN A 12 -10.15 -19.03 25.17
N LEU A 13 -10.65 -18.98 26.40
CA LEU A 13 -11.07 -17.75 27.07
C LEU A 13 -9.96 -16.69 27.08
N LYS A 14 -8.70 -17.09 27.28
CA LYS A 14 -7.55 -16.16 27.30
C LYS A 14 -7.41 -15.41 25.98
N ASN A 15 -7.55 -16.12 24.86
CA ASN A 15 -7.45 -15.54 23.51
C ASN A 15 -8.65 -14.65 23.18
N ILE A 16 -9.82 -14.99 23.71
CA ILE A 16 -11.03 -14.18 23.57
C ILE A 16 -10.88 -12.87 24.36
N LEU A 17 -10.43 -12.96 25.62
CA LEU A 17 -10.17 -11.80 26.48
C LEU A 17 -9.08 -10.87 25.92
N SER A 18 -8.02 -11.42 25.31
CA SER A 18 -6.96 -10.62 24.70
C SER A 18 -7.43 -9.77 23.52
N ILE A 19 -8.58 -10.10 22.90
CA ILE A 19 -9.20 -9.29 21.83
C ILE A 19 -10.28 -8.38 22.40
N LEU A 20 -11.09 -8.91 23.31
CA LEU A 20 -12.21 -8.19 23.94
C LEU A 20 -11.76 -6.97 24.73
N ILE A 21 -10.74 -7.14 25.57
CA ILE A 21 -10.29 -6.06 26.46
C ILE A 21 -9.81 -4.87 25.64
N PRO A 22 -8.89 -5.00 24.66
CA PRO A 22 -8.50 -3.87 23.81
C PRO A 22 -9.66 -3.25 23.04
N PHE A 23 -10.58 -4.07 22.52
CA PHE A 23 -11.74 -3.58 21.76
C PHE A 23 -12.69 -2.73 22.62
N ILE A 24 -13.04 -3.21 23.81
CA ILE A 24 -13.88 -2.49 24.77
C ILE A 24 -13.16 -1.22 25.25
N SER A 25 -11.89 -1.35 25.64
CA SER A 25 -11.09 -0.20 26.09
C SER A 25 -10.99 0.89 25.03
N LEU A 26 -10.81 0.53 23.76
CA LEU A 26 -10.77 1.48 22.65
C LEU A 26 -12.10 2.26 22.52
N ARG A 27 -13.24 1.57 22.62
CA ARG A 27 -14.56 2.21 22.53
C ARG A 27 -14.86 3.10 23.72
N LEU A 28 -14.53 2.65 24.93
CA LEU A 28 -14.67 3.45 26.14
C LEU A 28 -13.81 4.71 26.05
N TYR A 29 -12.55 4.56 25.66
CA TYR A 29 -11.64 5.69 25.44
C TYR A 29 -12.21 6.67 24.40
N PHE A 30 -12.68 6.16 23.25
CA PHE A 30 -13.26 7.03 22.24
C PHE A 30 -14.47 7.80 22.78
N ASN A 31 -15.40 7.15 23.47
CA ASN A 31 -16.59 7.80 24.00
C ASN A 31 -16.27 8.89 25.03
N GLU A 32 -15.31 8.65 25.92
CA GLU A 32 -14.89 9.62 26.95
C GLU A 32 -14.14 10.83 26.35
N PHE A 33 -13.30 10.59 25.33
CA PHE A 33 -12.39 11.61 24.81
C PHE A 33 -12.83 12.22 23.47
N LYS A 34 -13.95 11.79 22.89
CA LYS A 34 -14.40 12.23 21.55
C LYS A 34 -14.35 13.75 21.34
N SER A 35 -14.80 14.53 22.32
CA SER A 35 -14.87 15.99 22.25
C SER A 35 -13.49 16.67 22.22
N LYS A 36 -12.44 15.97 22.64
CA LYS A 36 -11.05 16.46 22.65
C LYS A 36 -10.25 16.00 21.44
N LEU A 37 -10.79 15.10 20.63
CA LEU A 37 -10.12 14.60 19.43
C LEU A 37 -10.21 15.64 18.31
N THR A 38 -9.17 15.70 17.48
CA THR A 38 -9.18 16.54 16.28
C THR A 38 -10.08 15.91 15.22
N ILE A 39 -11.06 16.68 14.75
CA ILE A 39 -12.08 16.26 13.79
C ILE A 39 -11.90 17.02 12.48
N ASN A 40 -12.03 16.32 11.35
CA ASN A 40 -12.07 16.86 9.99
C ASN A 40 -10.91 17.79 9.64
N ASN A 41 -9.75 17.59 10.28
CA ASN A 41 -8.53 18.28 9.90
C ASN A 41 -7.96 17.70 8.60
N ASN A 42 -7.28 18.52 7.81
CA ASN A 42 -6.60 18.11 6.57
C ASN A 42 -7.51 17.47 5.51
N ILE A 43 -8.80 17.81 5.49
CA ILE A 43 -9.72 17.53 4.37
C ILE A 43 -9.48 18.60 3.31
N ARG A 44 -8.64 18.28 2.32
CA ARG A 44 -8.28 19.19 1.22
C ARG A 44 -7.81 18.42 -0.01
N GLY A 45 -7.93 19.01 -1.20
CA GLY A 45 -7.50 18.39 -2.47
C GLY A 45 -8.18 17.03 -2.69
N ASP A 46 -7.41 16.01 -3.11
CA ASP A 46 -7.97 14.67 -3.35
C ASP A 46 -8.64 14.03 -2.12
N VAL A 47 -8.24 14.43 -0.90
CA VAL A 47 -8.90 13.96 0.32
C VAL A 47 -10.33 14.42 0.37
N GLU A 48 -10.57 15.70 0.11
CA GLU A 48 -11.90 16.28 0.09
C GLU A 48 -12.71 15.76 -1.10
N ALA A 49 -12.11 15.79 -2.29
CA ALA A 49 -12.81 15.48 -3.53
C ALA A 49 -13.12 13.99 -3.73
N VAL A 50 -12.37 13.08 -3.10
CA VAL A 50 -12.46 11.64 -3.36
C VAL A 50 -12.49 10.82 -2.06
N PHE A 51 -11.42 10.85 -1.28
CA PHE A 51 -11.23 9.86 -0.21
C PHE A 51 -12.21 10.02 0.96
N PHE A 52 -12.50 11.26 1.36
CA PHE A 52 -13.44 11.55 2.44
C PHE A 52 -14.86 11.10 2.10
N GLU A 53 -15.38 11.51 0.93
CA GLU A 53 -16.73 11.15 0.50
C GLU A 53 -16.87 9.63 0.27
N GLN A 54 -15.84 8.96 -0.26
CA GLN A 54 -15.86 7.50 -0.36
C GLN A 54 -15.89 6.83 1.01
N ALA A 55 -15.01 7.23 1.94
CA ALA A 55 -14.98 6.65 3.28
C ALA A 55 -16.30 6.88 4.02
N LYS A 56 -16.93 8.05 3.82
CA LYS A 56 -18.25 8.40 4.34
C LYS A 56 -19.35 7.51 3.77
N ASN A 57 -19.46 7.40 2.44
CA ASN A 57 -20.48 6.57 1.79
C ASN A 57 -20.39 5.10 2.22
N ILE A 58 -19.16 4.59 2.39
CA ILE A 58 -18.93 3.24 2.89
C ILE A 58 -19.36 3.09 4.35
N TYR A 59 -18.99 4.06 5.20
CA TYR A 59 -19.27 4.02 6.63
C TYR A 59 -20.77 4.14 6.95
N GLU A 60 -21.43 5.13 6.35
CA GLU A 60 -22.84 5.45 6.62
C GLU A 60 -23.81 4.52 5.89
N GLY A 61 -23.38 3.93 4.77
CA GLY A 61 -24.15 2.98 3.97
C GLY A 61 -23.49 1.61 3.93
N SER A 62 -22.76 1.35 2.86
CA SER A 62 -21.97 0.12 2.67
C SER A 62 -21.03 0.25 1.48
N TYR A 63 -20.08 -0.68 1.35
CA TYR A 63 -19.22 -0.77 0.17
C TYR A 63 -20.00 -0.94 -1.13
N PHE A 64 -21.08 -1.75 -1.11
CA PHE A 64 -21.95 -1.93 -2.27
C PHE A 64 -22.65 -0.64 -2.69
N ILE A 65 -23.17 0.12 -1.71
CA ILE A 65 -23.81 1.41 -1.96
C ILE A 65 -22.80 2.41 -2.53
N SER A 66 -21.59 2.47 -1.96
CA SER A 66 -20.54 3.40 -2.39
C SER A 66 -20.01 3.15 -3.80
N ILE A 67 -20.03 1.89 -4.28
CA ILE A 67 -19.65 1.59 -5.67
C ILE A 67 -20.75 2.03 -6.65
N ASN A 68 -22.03 1.80 -6.31
CA ASN A 68 -23.15 2.18 -7.19
C ASN A 68 -23.45 3.68 -7.15
N ASN A 69 -23.20 4.33 -6.02
CA ASN A 69 -23.28 5.79 -5.84
C ASN A 69 -21.87 6.37 -5.80
N TYR A 70 -21.14 6.22 -6.90
CA TYR A 70 -19.73 6.58 -6.97
C TYR A 70 -19.51 8.10 -6.86
N VAL A 71 -18.48 8.49 -6.13
CA VAL A 71 -17.91 9.85 -6.19
C VAL A 71 -17.15 10.02 -7.51
N PHE A 72 -16.31 9.02 -7.83
CA PHE A 72 -15.62 8.87 -9.10
C PHE A 72 -15.80 7.44 -9.60
N GLU A 73 -16.43 7.31 -10.76
CA GLU A 73 -16.74 6.01 -11.36
C GLU A 73 -15.47 5.21 -11.64
N GLY A 74 -15.43 3.95 -11.21
CA GLY A 74 -14.30 3.04 -11.45
C GLY A 74 -13.04 3.34 -10.63
N TYR A 75 -13.06 4.29 -9.70
CA TYR A 75 -11.92 4.57 -8.82
C TYR A 75 -11.82 3.52 -7.69
N PRO A 76 -10.62 3.01 -7.33
CA PRO A 76 -10.47 2.01 -6.28
C PRO A 76 -10.92 2.51 -4.90
N GLN A 77 -11.80 1.76 -4.23
CA GLN A 77 -12.36 2.16 -2.92
C GLN A 77 -11.90 1.27 -1.75
N PHE A 78 -11.03 0.27 -1.98
CA PHE A 78 -10.64 -0.70 -0.95
C PHE A 78 -9.92 -0.06 0.24
N LEU A 79 -9.12 0.96 0.01
CA LEU A 79 -8.38 1.65 1.07
C LEU A 79 -9.30 2.56 1.89
N SER A 80 -10.23 3.24 1.22
CA SER A 80 -11.32 4.00 1.88
C SER A 80 -12.19 3.08 2.74
N TYR A 81 -12.41 1.83 2.30
CA TYR A 81 -13.06 0.81 3.12
C TYR A 81 -12.28 0.51 4.40
N ILE A 82 -10.96 0.28 4.32
CA ILE A 82 -10.13 0.06 5.51
C ILE A 82 -10.21 1.27 6.47
N GLN A 83 -10.14 2.49 5.94
CA GLN A 83 -10.25 3.72 6.75
C GLN A 83 -11.61 3.84 7.44
N SER A 84 -12.71 3.51 6.74
CA SER A 84 -14.05 3.47 7.34
C SER A 84 -14.14 2.44 8.47
N VAL A 85 -13.52 1.28 8.29
CA VAL A 85 -13.47 0.21 9.31
C VAL A 85 -12.66 0.66 10.52
N PHE A 86 -11.55 1.38 10.33
CA PHE A 86 -10.77 1.92 11.46
C PHE A 86 -11.63 2.77 12.38
N LEU A 87 -12.44 3.69 11.82
CA LEU A 87 -13.38 4.47 12.62
C LEU A 87 -14.49 3.60 13.22
N GLY A 88 -15.02 2.64 12.46
CA GLY A 88 -16.11 1.76 12.87
C GLY A 88 -15.71 0.80 13.99
N LEU A 89 -14.43 0.43 14.09
CA LEU A 89 -13.89 -0.35 15.19
C LEU A 89 -13.83 0.47 16.48
N SER A 90 -13.40 1.73 16.39
CA SER A 90 -13.23 2.62 17.54
C SER A 90 -14.51 3.27 18.04
N SER A 91 -15.49 3.49 17.16
CA SER A 91 -16.68 4.31 17.45
C SER A 91 -17.99 3.62 17.07
N ASN A 92 -19.11 4.18 17.53
CA ASN A 92 -20.46 3.78 17.12
C ASN A 92 -21.30 5.01 16.76
N ILE A 93 -20.72 5.93 16.00
CA ILE A 93 -21.39 7.15 15.57
C ILE A 93 -22.17 6.88 14.27
N SER A 94 -23.29 7.58 14.06
CA SER A 94 -24.09 7.41 12.85
C SER A 94 -23.55 8.16 11.65
N THR A 95 -22.87 9.30 11.88
CA THR A 95 -22.31 10.15 10.84
C THR A 95 -20.80 10.03 10.79
N TYR A 96 -20.26 9.87 9.58
CA TYR A 96 -18.84 9.79 9.38
C TYR A 96 -18.20 11.16 9.65
N ASN A 97 -17.16 11.13 10.48
CA ASN A 97 -16.27 12.24 10.68
C ASN A 97 -14.86 11.69 10.65
N PHE A 98 -13.94 12.40 10.00
CA PHE A 98 -12.54 12.02 10.01
C PHE A 98 -11.95 12.40 11.37
N PHE A 99 -11.41 11.42 12.10
CA PHE A 99 -10.65 11.66 13.32
C PHE A 99 -9.18 11.36 13.06
N SER A 100 -8.28 12.29 13.37
CA SER A 100 -6.85 12.14 13.06
C SER A 100 -6.19 10.89 13.67
N PHE A 101 -6.70 10.36 14.78
CA PHE A 101 -6.16 9.13 15.37
C PHE A 101 -6.35 7.90 14.47
N THR A 102 -7.36 7.87 13.59
CA THR A 102 -7.58 6.70 12.72
C THR A 102 -6.47 6.55 11.70
N SER A 103 -5.88 7.65 11.22
CA SER A 103 -4.69 7.61 10.36
C SER A 103 -3.41 7.32 11.14
N HIS A 104 -3.32 7.69 12.43
CA HIS A 104 -2.19 7.28 13.29
C HIS A 104 -2.09 5.76 13.50
N ILE A 105 -3.16 5.00 13.31
CA ILE A 105 -3.11 3.53 13.35
C ILE A 105 -2.07 3.00 12.35
N VAL A 106 -1.97 3.62 11.16
CA VAL A 106 -0.99 3.25 10.14
C VAL A 106 0.42 3.39 10.70
N PHE A 107 0.73 4.52 11.34
CA PHE A 107 2.03 4.76 11.97
C PHE A 107 2.40 3.66 12.99
N TYR A 108 1.48 3.33 13.91
CA TYR A 108 1.77 2.31 14.92
C TYR A 108 1.94 0.90 14.32
N LEU A 109 1.14 0.55 13.30
CA LEU A 109 1.30 -0.71 12.60
C LEU A 109 2.61 -0.77 11.80
N SER A 110 3.07 0.34 11.24
CA SER A 110 4.39 0.44 10.62
C SER A 110 5.51 0.15 11.62
N LEU A 111 5.43 0.73 12.83
CA LEU A 111 6.40 0.45 13.88
C LEU A 111 6.39 -1.04 14.28
N LEU A 112 5.21 -1.60 14.53
CA LEU A 112 5.07 -3.02 14.83
C LEU A 112 5.69 -3.89 13.73
N PHE A 113 5.42 -3.56 12.47
CA PHE A 113 5.94 -4.30 11.33
C PHE A 113 7.47 -4.31 11.29
N PHE A 114 8.14 -3.17 11.50
CA PHE A 114 9.60 -3.12 11.57
C PHE A 114 10.17 -3.98 12.70
N ILE A 115 9.49 -4.04 13.86
CA ILE A 115 9.90 -4.88 15.00
C ILE A 115 9.79 -6.38 14.67
N GLU A 116 8.80 -6.76 13.86
CA GLU A 116 8.54 -8.16 13.48
C GLU A 116 9.46 -8.67 12.35
N LEU A 117 10.24 -7.80 11.71
CA LEU A 117 11.17 -8.22 10.64
C LEU A 117 12.20 -9.23 11.17
N ASN A 118 12.58 -10.19 10.35
CA ASN A 118 13.65 -11.14 10.68
C ASN A 118 15.03 -10.55 10.31
N ILE A 119 15.39 -9.46 11.00
CA ILE A 119 16.67 -8.76 10.90
C ILE A 119 17.22 -8.52 12.32
N SER A 120 18.47 -8.09 12.46
CA SER A 120 19.09 -7.77 13.74
C SER A 120 18.36 -6.63 14.47
N ASN A 121 18.30 -6.71 15.81
CA ASN A 121 17.62 -5.71 16.64
C ASN A 121 18.14 -4.29 16.41
N PHE A 122 19.44 -4.14 16.15
CA PHE A 122 20.03 -2.85 15.82
C PHE A 122 19.38 -2.23 14.57
N HIS A 123 19.27 -2.98 13.48
CA HIS A 123 18.63 -2.48 12.25
C HIS A 123 17.11 -2.26 12.42
N LYS A 124 16.43 -3.04 13.28
CA LYS A 124 15.03 -2.77 13.64
C LYS A 124 14.87 -1.39 14.28
N TYR A 125 15.67 -1.10 15.32
CA TYR A 125 15.58 0.19 16.01
C TYR A 125 15.93 1.37 15.11
N ILE A 126 16.92 1.21 14.21
CA ILE A 126 17.23 2.25 13.23
C ILE A 126 16.08 2.42 12.23
N SER A 127 15.46 1.34 11.75
CA SER A 127 14.29 1.43 10.84
C SER A 127 13.14 2.21 11.48
N LEU A 128 12.84 1.93 12.76
CA LEU A 128 11.83 2.65 13.54
C LEU A 128 12.17 4.13 13.68
N ALA A 129 13.40 4.44 14.07
CA ALA A 129 13.86 5.81 14.25
C ALA A 129 13.82 6.58 12.92
N LEU A 130 14.34 5.98 11.84
CA LEU A 130 14.37 6.56 10.50
C LEU A 130 12.97 6.88 10.00
N PHE A 131 12.04 5.90 10.06
CA PHE A 131 10.66 6.10 9.63
C PHE A 131 9.96 7.20 10.44
N SER A 132 10.13 7.17 11.77
CA SER A 132 9.53 8.18 12.65
C SER A 132 10.10 9.58 12.38
N LEU A 133 11.42 9.71 12.22
CA LEU A 133 12.08 10.98 11.93
C LEU A 133 11.68 11.53 10.56
N LEU A 134 11.53 10.68 9.54
CA LEU A 134 11.06 11.10 8.21
C LEU A 134 9.65 11.69 8.29
N LEU A 135 8.73 10.99 8.97
CA LEU A 135 7.34 11.46 9.09
C LEU A 135 7.19 12.70 9.96
N LEU A 136 7.94 12.80 11.06
CA LEU A 136 7.84 13.93 11.99
C LEU A 136 8.51 15.21 11.46
N ASN A 137 9.49 15.10 10.55
CA ASN A 137 10.19 16.25 9.98
C ASN A 137 9.59 16.76 8.66
N SER A 138 8.69 16.01 8.01
CA SER A 138 8.10 16.40 6.73
C SER A 138 6.58 16.54 6.83
N ASN A 139 6.08 17.77 6.75
CA ASN A 139 4.64 18.05 6.72
C ASN A 139 3.92 17.31 5.58
N PHE A 140 4.61 17.14 4.44
CA PHE A 140 4.08 16.41 3.30
C PHE A 140 3.94 14.92 3.60
N LEU A 141 4.99 14.29 4.13
CA LEU A 141 4.91 12.87 4.52
C LEU A 141 3.92 12.64 5.66
N GLN A 142 3.87 13.56 6.63
CA GLN A 142 2.90 13.52 7.72
C GLN A 142 1.47 13.56 7.17
N PHE A 143 1.19 14.48 6.23
CA PHE A 143 -0.10 14.55 5.55
C PHE A 143 -0.45 13.24 4.83
N LEU A 144 0.49 12.64 4.09
CA LEU A 144 0.27 11.42 3.32
C LEU A 144 0.09 10.15 4.16
N PHE A 145 0.76 10.06 5.32
CA PHE A 145 0.81 8.82 6.11
C PHE A 145 -0.02 8.85 7.38
N THR A 146 -0.15 10.00 8.05
CA THR A 146 -0.58 10.01 9.45
C THR A 146 -1.65 11.04 9.79
N THR A 147 -1.83 12.11 9.02
CA THR A 147 -2.75 13.21 9.40
C THR A 147 -3.88 13.49 8.41
N SER A 148 -4.06 12.66 7.38
CA SER A 148 -5.19 12.77 6.43
C SER A 148 -5.71 11.39 6.00
N LEU A 149 -6.77 11.37 5.19
CA LEU A 149 -7.31 10.17 4.53
C LEU A 149 -6.60 9.83 3.22
N MET A 150 -5.46 10.46 2.93
CA MET A 150 -4.58 9.99 1.88
C MET A 150 -4.23 8.52 2.11
N SER A 151 -4.21 7.76 1.03
CA SER A 151 -4.17 6.29 1.08
C SER A 151 -2.75 5.72 0.92
N GLU A 152 -1.77 6.58 0.66
CA GLU A 152 -0.36 6.29 0.43
C GLU A 152 0.25 5.49 1.59
N GLY A 153 0.00 5.92 2.84
CA GLY A 153 0.53 5.22 4.01
C GLY A 153 0.00 3.79 4.15
N LEU A 154 -1.29 3.60 3.88
CA LEU A 154 -1.94 2.29 3.92
C LEU A 154 -1.44 1.36 2.81
N VAL A 155 -1.35 1.86 1.57
CA VAL A 155 -0.78 1.09 0.45
C VAL A 155 0.63 0.67 0.81
N SER A 156 1.44 1.62 1.28
CA SER A 156 2.84 1.34 1.54
C SER A 156 3.05 0.27 2.60
N LEU A 157 2.30 0.36 3.69
CA LEU A 157 2.38 -0.63 4.75
C LEU A 157 1.89 -2.01 4.29
N PHE A 158 0.67 -2.09 3.74
CA PHE A 158 0.09 -3.39 3.40
C PHE A 158 0.77 -4.07 2.20
N THR A 159 1.28 -3.30 1.23
CA THR A 159 2.12 -3.84 0.16
C THR A 159 3.41 -4.42 0.74
N ALA A 160 4.07 -3.73 1.67
CA ALA A 160 5.29 -4.24 2.27
C ALA A 160 5.06 -5.51 3.09
N ILE A 161 4.04 -5.53 3.95
CA ILE A 161 3.68 -6.70 4.78
C ILE A 161 3.39 -7.91 3.89
N SER A 162 2.50 -7.74 2.91
CA SER A 162 2.04 -8.84 2.06
C SER A 162 3.16 -9.38 1.16
N LEU A 163 3.97 -8.49 0.58
CA LEU A 163 5.11 -8.88 -0.26
C LEU A 163 6.15 -9.66 0.54
N ILE A 164 6.58 -9.15 1.70
CA ILE A 164 7.58 -9.81 2.53
C ILE A 164 7.06 -11.16 3.03
N SER A 165 5.77 -11.26 3.35
CA SER A 165 5.15 -12.54 3.75
C SER A 165 5.19 -13.57 2.63
N VAL A 166 4.85 -13.17 1.40
CA VAL A 166 4.89 -14.05 0.22
C VAL A 166 6.33 -14.49 -0.09
N ILE A 167 7.29 -13.55 -0.07
CA ILE A 167 8.70 -13.85 -0.34
C ILE A 167 9.25 -14.80 0.73
N ASN A 168 9.03 -14.52 2.02
CA ASN A 168 9.48 -15.39 3.11
C ASN A 168 8.85 -16.79 2.99
N SER A 169 7.56 -16.89 2.62
CA SER A 169 6.91 -18.18 2.36
C SER A 169 7.56 -18.92 1.20
N ALA A 170 7.88 -18.18 0.12
CA ALA A 170 8.58 -18.72 -1.04
C ALA A 170 9.98 -19.24 -0.66
N GLU A 171 10.76 -18.51 0.13
CA GLU A 171 12.13 -18.89 0.54
C GLU A 171 12.15 -20.07 1.52
N SER A 172 11.36 -20.00 2.59
CA SER A 172 11.52 -20.88 3.76
C SER A 172 10.85 -22.25 3.65
N SER A 173 9.81 -22.39 2.82
CA SER A 173 8.91 -23.54 2.91
C SER A 173 9.00 -24.46 1.69
N ARG A 174 9.15 -25.76 1.94
CA ARG A 174 8.91 -26.80 0.90
C ARG A 174 7.42 -26.85 0.53
N ILE A 175 6.54 -26.45 1.45
CA ILE A 175 5.08 -26.42 1.27
C ILE A 175 4.60 -24.97 1.39
N LEU A 176 4.28 -24.37 0.25
CA LEU A 176 3.69 -23.03 0.19
C LEU A 176 2.28 -23.03 0.81
N ASP A 177 1.94 -21.98 1.55
CA ASP A 177 0.58 -21.72 2.04
C ASP A 177 -0.17 -20.82 1.06
N TYR A 178 -1.20 -21.36 0.42
CA TYR A 178 -2.02 -20.63 -0.55
C TYR A 178 -2.74 -19.43 0.06
N LYS A 179 -2.97 -19.41 1.38
CA LYS A 179 -3.64 -18.30 2.07
C LYS A 179 -2.81 -17.03 2.03
N ILE A 180 -1.49 -17.15 2.11
CA ILE A 180 -0.57 -16.01 2.02
C ILE A 180 -0.66 -15.38 0.62
N PHE A 181 -0.68 -16.22 -0.42
CA PHE A 181 -0.87 -15.76 -1.81
C PHE A 181 -2.25 -15.17 -2.05
N LEU A 182 -3.31 -15.72 -1.43
CA LEU A 182 -4.65 -15.15 -1.50
C LEU A 182 -4.69 -13.74 -0.89
N LEU A 183 -4.11 -13.56 0.31
CA LEU A 183 -4.03 -12.25 0.96
C LEU A 183 -3.21 -11.25 0.14
N PHE A 184 -2.12 -11.69 -0.48
CA PHE A 184 -1.37 -10.87 -1.42
C PHE A 184 -2.20 -10.49 -2.65
N GLY A 185 -3.01 -11.41 -3.17
CA GLY A 185 -3.92 -11.14 -4.27
C GLY A 185 -4.94 -10.03 -3.96
N VAL A 186 -5.41 -9.91 -2.72
CA VAL A 186 -6.33 -8.82 -2.30
C VAL A 186 -5.70 -7.44 -2.50
N MET A 187 -4.37 -7.32 -2.46
CA MET A 187 -3.68 -6.06 -2.74
C MET A 187 -3.86 -5.55 -4.17
N TYR A 188 -4.44 -6.36 -5.06
CA TYR A 188 -4.91 -5.94 -6.37
C TYR A 188 -5.95 -4.81 -6.31
N PHE A 189 -6.74 -4.73 -5.23
CA PHE A 189 -7.78 -3.70 -5.06
C PHE A 189 -7.27 -2.35 -4.52
N SER A 190 -6.00 -2.22 -4.13
CA SER A 190 -5.52 -1.06 -3.38
C SER A 190 -5.40 0.22 -4.23
N LYS A 191 -4.38 0.30 -5.10
CA LYS A 191 -4.08 1.43 -6.00
C LYS A 191 -3.51 0.91 -7.33
N GLN A 192 -3.56 1.76 -8.35
CA GLN A 192 -3.34 1.43 -9.76
C GLN A 192 -2.00 0.73 -10.06
N PHE A 193 -0.87 1.22 -9.56
CA PHE A 193 0.42 0.55 -9.81
C PHE A 193 0.57 -0.74 -9.01
N ASN A 194 0.01 -0.78 -7.80
CA ASN A 194 0.11 -1.94 -6.94
C ASN A 194 -0.60 -3.17 -7.51
N SER A 195 -1.71 -2.96 -8.22
CA SER A 195 -2.42 -4.05 -8.90
C SER A 195 -1.53 -4.74 -9.94
N SER A 196 -0.83 -3.97 -10.77
CA SER A 196 0.15 -4.48 -11.74
C SER A 196 1.32 -5.18 -11.05
N LEU A 197 1.87 -4.60 -9.98
CA LEU A 197 2.97 -5.21 -9.20
C LEU A 197 2.58 -6.56 -8.60
N VAL A 198 1.36 -6.69 -8.06
CA VAL A 198 0.84 -7.96 -7.52
C VAL A 198 0.78 -9.04 -8.59
N LEU A 199 0.27 -8.72 -9.78
CA LEU A 199 0.20 -9.66 -10.89
C LEU A 199 1.59 -10.08 -11.37
N ILE A 200 2.48 -9.11 -11.61
CA ILE A 200 3.86 -9.36 -12.05
C ILE A 200 4.59 -10.23 -11.03
N MET A 201 4.45 -9.95 -9.74
CA MET A 201 5.08 -10.76 -8.69
C MET A 201 4.54 -12.18 -8.62
N THR A 202 3.23 -12.34 -8.78
CA THR A 202 2.62 -13.67 -8.83
C THR A 202 3.20 -14.48 -9.99
N ILE A 203 3.37 -13.87 -11.16
CA ILE A 203 3.98 -14.50 -12.34
C ILE A 203 5.46 -14.83 -12.10
N LEU A 204 6.24 -13.87 -11.62
CA LEU A 204 7.67 -14.06 -11.34
C LEU A 204 7.90 -15.20 -10.35
N LEU A 205 7.19 -15.19 -9.22
CA LEU A 205 7.32 -16.25 -8.21
C LEU A 205 6.82 -17.60 -8.73
N PHE A 206 5.79 -17.62 -9.57
CA PHE A 206 5.31 -18.86 -10.19
C PHE A 206 6.42 -19.52 -11.02
N PHE A 207 7.15 -18.75 -11.83
CA PHE A 207 8.26 -19.28 -12.60
C PHE A 207 9.47 -19.65 -11.73
N ILE A 208 9.86 -18.78 -10.79
CA ILE A 208 11.02 -19.01 -9.90
C ILE A 208 10.82 -20.28 -9.05
N LYS A 209 9.59 -20.57 -8.62
CA LYS A 209 9.26 -21.76 -7.81
C LYS A 209 8.81 -22.97 -8.62
N GLY A 210 9.22 -23.06 -9.89
CA GLY A 210 8.99 -24.25 -10.71
C GLY A 210 7.51 -24.52 -10.99
N ARG A 211 6.72 -23.46 -11.22
CA ARG A 211 5.30 -23.50 -11.62
C ARG A 211 4.37 -24.10 -10.55
N ASN A 212 4.65 -23.84 -9.27
CA ASN A 212 3.78 -24.28 -8.19
C ASN A 212 2.40 -23.59 -8.25
N LYS A 213 1.33 -24.37 -8.46
CA LYS A 213 -0.04 -23.88 -8.62
C LYS A 213 -0.57 -23.09 -7.41
N LYS A 214 -0.04 -23.30 -6.20
CA LYS A 214 -0.47 -22.53 -5.02
C LYS A 214 -0.18 -21.04 -5.14
N ILE A 215 0.84 -20.66 -5.93
CA ILE A 215 1.19 -19.27 -6.18
C ILE A 215 0.10 -18.56 -6.98
N LEU A 216 -0.60 -19.29 -7.85
CA LEU A 216 -1.67 -18.72 -8.69
C LEU A 216 -2.85 -18.17 -7.87
N PHE A 217 -2.96 -18.51 -6.58
CA PHE A 217 -3.90 -17.83 -5.69
C PHE A 217 -3.61 -16.32 -5.52
N GLY A 218 -2.42 -15.85 -5.92
CA GLY A 218 -2.12 -14.42 -6.07
C GLY A 218 -3.01 -13.72 -7.11
N PHE A 219 -3.55 -14.45 -8.09
CA PHE A 219 -4.53 -13.91 -9.04
C PHE A 219 -5.96 -13.77 -8.47
N SER A 220 -6.18 -14.16 -7.21
CA SER A 220 -7.51 -14.15 -6.60
C SER A 220 -8.17 -12.78 -6.60
N GLY A 221 -7.42 -11.69 -6.34
CA GLY A 221 -7.98 -10.34 -6.35
C GLY A 221 -8.45 -9.90 -7.73
N PHE A 222 -7.67 -10.20 -8.76
CA PHE A 222 -8.06 -9.97 -10.16
C PHE A 222 -9.32 -10.77 -10.52
N ALA A 223 -9.31 -12.08 -10.27
CA ALA A 223 -10.47 -12.93 -10.54
C ALA A 223 -11.72 -12.45 -9.79
N LEU A 224 -11.59 -12.07 -8.51
CA LEU A 224 -12.70 -11.56 -7.72
C LEU A 224 -13.25 -10.25 -8.30
N LYS A 225 -12.38 -9.33 -8.73
CA LYS A 225 -12.82 -8.08 -9.35
C LYS A 225 -13.62 -8.34 -10.63
N GLU A 226 -13.10 -9.21 -11.50
CA GLU A 226 -13.80 -9.54 -12.74
C GLU A 226 -15.19 -10.12 -12.46
N LEU A 227 -15.28 -11.08 -11.54
CA LEU A 227 -16.56 -11.67 -11.12
C LEU A 227 -17.51 -10.63 -10.52
N LEU A 228 -17.02 -9.71 -9.68
CA LEU A 228 -17.85 -8.67 -9.07
C LEU A 228 -18.48 -7.76 -10.12
N PHE A 229 -17.73 -7.33 -11.14
CA PHE A 229 -18.30 -6.47 -12.17
C PHE A 229 -19.13 -7.22 -13.23
N ILE A 230 -18.95 -8.54 -13.36
CA ILE A 230 -19.83 -9.36 -14.22
C ILE A 230 -21.18 -9.60 -13.55
N PHE A 231 -21.21 -9.83 -12.23
CA PHE A 231 -22.41 -10.32 -11.54
C PHE A 231 -23.06 -9.33 -10.58
N VAL A 232 -22.32 -8.36 -10.03
CA VAL A 232 -22.78 -7.49 -8.95
C VAL A 232 -22.83 -6.02 -9.38
N PHE A 233 -21.81 -5.54 -10.07
CA PHE A 233 -21.67 -4.14 -10.49
C PHE A 233 -21.79 -4.02 -12.02
N THR A 234 -22.87 -4.53 -12.59
CA THR A 234 -23.08 -4.61 -14.05
C THR A 234 -23.18 -3.23 -14.72
N ASP A 235 -23.69 -2.25 -13.98
CA ASP A 235 -23.99 -0.91 -14.52
C ASP A 235 -22.89 0.12 -14.20
N VAL A 236 -21.81 -0.31 -13.53
CA VAL A 236 -20.67 0.55 -13.17
C VAL A 236 -19.47 0.13 -14.00
N SER A 237 -18.80 1.10 -14.62
CA SER A 237 -17.59 0.80 -15.38
C SER A 237 -16.41 0.42 -14.48
N LYS A 238 -15.58 -0.50 -14.99
CA LYS A 238 -14.29 -0.86 -14.38
C LYS A 238 -13.23 0.20 -14.70
N ASP A 239 -12.33 0.40 -13.77
CA ASP A 239 -11.02 1.06 -13.97
C ASP A 239 -11.06 2.45 -14.59
N HIS A 240 -11.31 3.45 -13.74
CA HIS A 240 -11.33 4.87 -14.11
C HIS A 240 -10.15 5.30 -15.00
N HIS A 241 -8.94 4.91 -14.61
CA HIS A 241 -7.71 5.35 -15.28
C HIS A 241 -7.41 4.59 -16.56
N ILE A 242 -7.87 3.34 -16.71
CA ILE A 242 -7.69 2.58 -17.96
C ILE A 242 -8.64 3.09 -19.03
N ARG A 243 -9.83 3.59 -18.67
CA ARG A 243 -10.75 4.19 -19.64
C ARG A 243 -10.20 5.44 -20.32
N GLN A 244 -9.28 6.14 -19.66
CA GLN A 244 -8.58 7.29 -20.23
C GLN A 244 -7.47 6.86 -21.22
N LEU A 245 -7.14 5.57 -21.27
CA LEU A 245 -6.09 5.00 -22.13
C LEU A 245 -6.70 4.39 -23.37
N ASP A 246 -6.23 4.82 -24.54
CA ASP A 246 -6.14 3.88 -25.65
C ASP A 246 -4.89 3.02 -25.42
N VAL A 247 -5.08 1.82 -24.86
CA VAL A 247 -3.97 0.94 -24.47
C VAL A 247 -3.13 0.54 -25.67
N ALA A 248 -3.75 0.31 -26.83
CA ALA A 248 -3.03 -0.12 -28.02
C ALA A 248 -2.16 1.02 -28.55
N ASP A 249 -2.73 2.21 -28.64
CA ASP A 249 -2.01 3.40 -29.11
C ASP A 249 -0.89 3.79 -28.14
N THR A 250 -1.17 3.81 -26.84
CA THR A 250 -0.18 4.10 -25.79
C THR A 250 1.01 3.12 -25.85
N ILE A 251 0.76 1.84 -26.10
CA ILE A 251 1.84 0.85 -26.26
C ILE A 251 2.65 1.13 -27.52
N LEU A 252 2.01 1.47 -28.63
CA LEU A 252 2.70 1.83 -29.87
C LEU A 252 3.52 3.11 -29.71
N ASP A 253 3.00 4.12 -29.03
CA ASP A 253 3.70 5.37 -28.74
C ASP A 253 4.94 5.13 -27.87
N LEU A 254 4.83 4.26 -26.86
CA LEU A 254 5.96 3.88 -26.01
C LEU A 254 7.03 3.09 -26.78
N ILE A 255 6.64 2.21 -27.70
CA ILE A 255 7.58 1.41 -28.51
C ILE A 255 8.23 2.25 -29.60
N LEU A 256 7.46 3.14 -30.24
CA LEU A 256 7.89 3.96 -31.37
C LEU A 256 8.42 5.33 -30.95
N PHE A 257 8.42 5.64 -29.66
CA PHE A 257 8.80 6.92 -29.06
C PHE A 257 8.06 8.11 -29.69
N ARG A 258 6.75 7.97 -29.90
CA ARG A 258 5.89 9.01 -30.48
C ARG A 258 5.14 9.76 -29.39
N ASP A 259 5.00 11.07 -29.58
CA ASP A 259 4.21 11.97 -28.73
C ASP A 259 4.49 11.86 -27.21
N LEU A 260 5.71 11.49 -26.81
CA LEU A 260 6.10 11.35 -25.41
C LEU A 260 6.62 12.67 -24.82
N GLN A 261 6.09 13.08 -23.67
CA GLN A 261 6.55 14.24 -22.91
C GLN A 261 7.71 13.89 -21.97
N ILE A 262 8.90 13.62 -22.54
CA ILE A 262 10.10 13.23 -21.77
C ILE A 262 10.48 14.31 -20.73
N HIS A 263 10.16 15.58 -20.98
CA HIS A 263 10.39 16.67 -20.02
C HIS A 263 9.78 16.38 -18.64
N ASN A 264 8.65 15.67 -18.59
CA ASN A 264 7.98 15.32 -17.33
C ASN A 264 8.87 14.48 -16.40
N ILE A 265 9.79 13.66 -16.93
CA ILE A 265 10.75 12.92 -16.10
C ILE A 265 11.64 13.89 -15.32
N PHE A 266 12.14 14.94 -15.99
CA PHE A 266 13.00 15.94 -15.34
C PHE A 266 12.24 16.74 -14.28
N SER A 267 11.01 17.14 -14.56
CA SER A 267 10.16 17.84 -13.60
C SER A 267 9.87 16.97 -12.36
N ILE A 268 9.59 15.69 -12.54
CA ILE A 268 9.38 14.74 -11.44
C ILE A 268 10.65 14.60 -10.59
N LEU A 269 11.81 14.44 -11.24
CA LEU A 269 13.09 14.32 -10.54
C LEU A 269 13.45 15.62 -9.80
N GLN A 270 13.14 16.79 -10.38
CA GLN A 270 13.33 18.07 -9.73
C GLN A 270 12.46 18.19 -8.48
N ASN A 271 11.20 17.79 -8.55
CA ASN A 271 10.31 17.78 -7.38
C ASN A 271 10.80 16.79 -6.32
N LEU A 272 11.32 15.62 -6.72
CA LEU A 272 11.91 14.67 -5.77
C LEU A 272 13.10 15.29 -5.05
N TRP A 273 13.97 15.99 -5.78
CA TRP A 273 15.16 16.67 -5.26
C TRP A 273 14.84 17.77 -4.24
N MET A 274 13.67 18.40 -4.33
CA MET A 274 13.22 19.39 -3.35
C MET A 274 13.04 18.76 -1.96
N ASP A 275 12.61 17.49 -1.88
CA ASP A 275 12.59 16.72 -0.64
C ASP A 275 13.94 16.03 -0.43
N LYS A 276 14.89 16.80 0.15
CA LYS A 276 16.26 16.33 0.39
C LYS A 276 16.33 15.05 1.25
N PRO A 277 15.60 14.92 2.38
CA PRO A 277 15.59 13.68 3.16
C PRO A 277 15.18 12.46 2.32
N LEU A 278 14.12 12.58 1.52
CA LEU A 278 13.64 11.48 0.68
C LEU A 278 14.65 11.14 -0.44
N THR A 279 15.23 12.16 -1.08
CA THR A 279 16.26 11.96 -2.11
C THR A 279 17.48 11.23 -1.56
N ILE A 280 17.96 11.63 -0.37
CA ILE A 280 19.07 10.96 0.32
C ILE A 280 18.71 9.51 0.64
N LEU A 281 17.47 9.24 1.08
CA LEU A 281 17.00 7.88 1.33
C LEU A 281 17.07 7.00 0.08
N PHE A 282 16.60 7.50 -1.08
CA PHE A 282 16.69 6.78 -2.35
C PHE A 282 18.14 6.56 -2.76
N PHE A 283 19.01 7.56 -2.60
CA PHE A 283 20.45 7.39 -2.86
C PHE A 283 21.06 6.28 -2.01
N ILE A 284 20.79 6.27 -0.69
CA ILE A 284 21.25 5.22 0.22
C ILE A 284 20.68 3.86 -0.20
N PHE A 285 19.41 3.79 -0.59
CA PHE A 285 18.78 2.58 -1.10
C PHE A 285 19.53 1.99 -2.30
N TYR A 286 19.80 2.78 -3.34
CA TYR A 286 20.56 2.31 -4.50
C TYR A 286 22.00 1.95 -4.14
N PHE A 287 22.66 2.78 -3.33
CA PHE A 287 24.04 2.54 -2.90
C PHE A 287 24.18 1.22 -2.12
N CYS A 288 23.30 0.98 -1.14
CA CYS A 288 23.32 -0.25 -0.33
C CYS A 288 23.08 -1.50 -1.19
N TYR A 289 22.16 -1.45 -2.15
CA TYR A 289 21.92 -2.57 -3.05
C TYR A 289 23.12 -2.86 -3.96
N ILE A 290 23.67 -1.82 -4.62
CA ILE A 290 24.86 -1.97 -5.49
C ILE A 290 26.03 -2.50 -4.68
N TYR A 291 26.26 -1.94 -3.48
CA TYR A 291 27.30 -2.40 -2.58
C TYR A 291 27.13 -3.89 -2.25
N SER A 292 25.94 -4.34 -1.82
CA SER A 292 25.70 -5.76 -1.51
C SER A 292 26.01 -6.67 -2.70
N LYS A 293 25.65 -6.26 -3.92
CA LYS A 293 25.90 -7.06 -5.14
C LYS A 293 27.36 -7.13 -5.57
N LEU A 294 28.16 -6.12 -5.28
CA LEU A 294 29.60 -6.17 -5.52
C LEU A 294 30.29 -7.25 -4.66
N PHE A 295 29.79 -7.51 -3.45
CA PHE A 295 30.34 -8.53 -2.53
C PHE A 295 29.76 -9.94 -2.78
N ILE A 296 28.44 -10.08 -2.81
CA ILE A 296 27.77 -11.39 -2.81
C ILE A 296 27.78 -12.04 -4.21
N LYS A 297 27.72 -11.22 -5.27
CA LYS A 297 27.70 -11.61 -6.69
C LYS A 297 26.66 -12.69 -7.08
N LYS A 298 25.70 -13.02 -6.21
CA LYS A 298 24.65 -14.02 -6.42
C LYS A 298 23.26 -13.40 -6.32
N PHE A 299 22.31 -14.05 -6.99
CA PHE A 299 20.91 -13.72 -6.88
C PHE A 299 20.37 -14.15 -5.51
N GLU A 300 19.71 -13.23 -4.83
CA GLU A 300 19.07 -13.41 -3.54
C GLU A 300 17.60 -13.05 -3.70
N LEU A 301 16.73 -14.06 -3.55
CA LEU A 301 15.31 -13.93 -3.90
C LEU A 301 14.65 -12.72 -3.22
N LYS A 302 14.87 -12.55 -1.92
CA LYS A 302 14.25 -11.46 -1.16
C LYS A 302 14.77 -10.08 -1.50
N THR A 303 16.08 -9.84 -1.48
CA THR A 303 16.66 -8.51 -1.75
C THR A 303 16.43 -8.10 -3.20
N ASP A 304 16.57 -9.03 -4.15
CA ASP A 304 16.49 -8.72 -5.58
C ASP A 304 15.06 -8.49 -6.05
N LEU A 305 14.09 -9.27 -5.56
CA LEU A 305 12.70 -9.04 -5.90
C LEU A 305 12.17 -7.74 -5.30
N ILE A 306 12.55 -7.41 -4.05
CA ILE A 306 12.15 -6.12 -3.44
C ILE A 306 12.74 -4.97 -4.26
N PHE A 307 14.04 -5.02 -4.58
CA PHE A 307 14.69 -4.01 -5.40
C PHE A 307 14.02 -3.87 -6.77
N LEU A 308 13.77 -4.98 -7.47
CA LEU A 308 13.10 -5.01 -8.76
C LEU A 308 11.72 -4.32 -8.70
N LEU A 309 10.92 -4.60 -7.68
CA LEU A 309 9.56 -4.04 -7.59
C LEU A 309 9.53 -2.55 -7.31
N ILE A 310 10.42 -2.07 -6.45
CA ILE A 310 10.55 -0.63 -6.18
C ILE A 310 10.87 0.10 -7.48
N ASN A 311 11.81 -0.43 -8.26
CA ASN A 311 12.20 0.13 -9.56
C ASN A 311 11.10 0.01 -10.62
N LEU A 312 10.40 -1.12 -10.70
CA LEU A 312 9.26 -1.29 -11.61
C LEU A 312 8.16 -0.27 -11.33
N ASN A 313 7.86 0.01 -10.05
CA ASN A 313 6.91 1.05 -9.70
C ASN A 313 7.38 2.45 -10.16
N ILE A 314 8.65 2.78 -9.96
CA ILE A 314 9.23 4.05 -10.43
C ILE A 314 9.11 4.16 -11.96
N ILE A 315 9.44 3.07 -12.68
CA ILE A 315 9.31 3.01 -14.14
C ILE A 315 7.86 3.20 -14.57
N PHE A 316 6.88 2.54 -13.93
CA PHE A 316 5.46 2.72 -14.27
C PHE A 316 4.97 4.14 -14.07
N VAL A 317 5.42 4.81 -13.01
CA VAL A 317 5.12 6.22 -12.79
C VAL A 317 5.71 7.07 -13.91
N PHE A 318 6.98 6.87 -14.28
CA PHE A 318 7.54 7.62 -15.42
C PHE A 318 6.79 7.34 -16.72
N LEU A 319 6.53 6.07 -17.03
CA LEU A 319 5.81 5.68 -18.25
C LEU A 319 4.45 6.35 -18.35
N ILE A 320 3.65 6.35 -17.27
CA ILE A 320 2.32 6.96 -17.34
C ILE A 320 2.40 8.48 -17.51
N TYR A 321 3.36 9.16 -16.86
CA TYR A 321 3.47 10.61 -16.91
C TYR A 321 4.10 11.13 -18.21
N ILE A 322 4.88 10.33 -18.94
CA ILE A 322 5.36 10.71 -20.26
C ILE A 322 4.38 10.39 -21.39
N SER A 323 3.48 9.43 -21.21
CA SER A 323 2.59 8.95 -22.27
C SER A 323 1.14 9.40 -22.09
N VAL A 324 0.56 9.22 -20.90
CA VAL A 324 -0.90 9.35 -20.70
C VAL A 324 -1.22 10.60 -19.90
N TRP A 325 -0.56 10.75 -18.75
CA TRP A 325 -0.78 11.84 -17.82
C TRP A 325 0.15 13.01 -18.11
N GLN A 326 0.34 13.29 -19.41
CA GLN A 326 1.26 14.30 -19.91
C GLN A 326 0.99 15.69 -19.32
N ASN A 327 -0.29 16.01 -19.11
CA ASN A 327 -0.77 17.32 -18.67
C ASN A 327 -1.28 17.31 -17.21
N MET A 328 -1.10 16.22 -16.46
CA MET A 328 -1.48 16.19 -15.04
C MET A 328 -0.42 16.88 -14.17
N GLU A 329 -0.82 17.31 -12.98
CA GLU A 329 0.07 17.96 -12.00
C GLU A 329 1.32 17.11 -11.73
N LEU A 330 2.49 17.70 -11.95
CA LEU A 330 3.81 17.04 -11.87
C LEU A 330 4.41 17.06 -10.45
N GLU A 331 3.73 17.63 -9.46
CA GLU A 331 4.08 17.57 -8.02
C GLU A 331 3.54 16.30 -7.34
N SER A 332 2.37 15.84 -7.79
CA SER A 332 1.70 14.59 -7.39
C SER A 332 2.50 13.27 -7.55
N PRO A 333 3.36 13.06 -8.56
CA PRO A 333 3.97 11.78 -8.90
C PRO A 333 4.79 11.14 -7.77
N ILE A 334 5.43 11.97 -6.93
CA ILE A 334 6.27 11.52 -5.81
C ILE A 334 5.47 10.67 -4.82
N ARG A 335 4.17 10.94 -4.68
CA ARG A 335 3.26 10.13 -3.84
C ARG A 335 3.27 8.66 -4.24
N TYR A 336 3.41 8.37 -5.53
CA TYR A 336 3.48 6.99 -6.01
C TYR A 336 4.82 6.31 -5.72
N PHE A 337 5.93 7.05 -5.62
CA PHE A 337 7.19 6.50 -5.12
C PHE A 337 7.09 6.17 -3.64
N LEU A 338 6.41 7.04 -2.88
CA LEU A 338 6.18 6.88 -1.45
C LEU A 338 5.26 5.70 -1.10
N ASN A 339 4.45 5.22 -2.04
CA ASN A 339 3.76 3.93 -1.87
C ASN A 339 4.73 2.78 -1.59
N ASN A 340 6.03 2.90 -1.88
CA ASN A 340 7.02 1.88 -1.54
C ASN A 340 7.95 2.27 -0.39
N LEU A 341 7.67 3.34 0.36
CA LEU A 341 8.55 3.84 1.41
C LEU A 341 8.96 2.76 2.44
N HIS A 342 8.01 1.95 2.90
CA HIS A 342 8.32 0.84 3.81
C HIS A 342 9.27 -0.17 3.17
N LEU A 343 9.05 -0.54 1.91
CA LEU A 343 9.93 -1.45 1.17
C LEU A 343 11.32 -0.87 0.95
N VAL A 344 11.43 0.43 0.66
CA VAL A 344 12.72 1.14 0.52
C VAL A 344 13.53 1.02 1.81
N ILE A 345 12.93 1.36 2.95
CA ILE A 345 13.60 1.27 4.26
C ILE A 345 14.04 -0.17 4.54
N ILE A 346 13.16 -1.14 4.31
CA ILE A 346 13.47 -2.55 4.58
C ILE A 346 14.57 -3.06 3.66
N SER A 347 14.55 -2.68 2.39
CA SER A 347 15.55 -3.09 1.41
C SER A 347 16.95 -2.58 1.77
N ILE A 348 17.06 -1.37 2.33
CA ILE A 348 18.34 -0.82 2.81
C ILE A 348 18.93 -1.77 3.85
N PHE A 349 18.18 -2.08 4.91
CA PHE A 349 18.70 -2.87 6.02
C PHE A 349 18.91 -4.35 5.66
N LEU A 350 18.05 -4.93 4.81
CA LEU A 350 18.29 -6.28 4.30
C LEU A 350 19.58 -6.35 3.48
N SER A 351 19.84 -5.36 2.62
CA SER A 351 21.06 -5.34 1.80
C SER A 351 22.33 -5.16 2.64
N ILE A 352 22.25 -4.41 3.75
CA ILE A 352 23.36 -4.26 4.71
C ILE A 352 23.61 -5.58 5.46
N GLU A 353 22.57 -6.33 5.82
CA GLU A 353 22.74 -7.61 6.50
C GLU A 353 23.32 -8.68 5.61
N THR A 354 22.84 -8.78 4.37
CA THR A 354 23.36 -9.78 3.43
C THR A 354 24.81 -9.49 3.05
N ALA A 355 25.23 -8.23 3.00
CA ALA A 355 26.64 -7.89 2.76
C ALA A 355 27.60 -8.29 3.91
N LYS A 356 27.08 -8.55 5.12
CA LYS A 356 27.88 -8.99 6.28
C LYS A 356 28.02 -10.51 6.38
N SER A 357 27.13 -11.27 5.74
CA SER A 357 27.16 -12.74 5.70
C SER A 357 28.00 -13.25 4.55
#